data_AF-A0A7S2Q8X6-F1
#
_entry.id   AF-A0A7S2Q8X6-F1
#
_cell.length_a   1.000
_cell.length_b   1.000
_cell.length_c   1.000
_cell.angle_alpha   90.00
_cell.angle_beta   90.00
_cell.angle_gamma   90.00
#
_symmetry.space_group_name_H-M   'P 1'
#
loop_
_entity.id
_entity.type
_entity.pdbx_description
1 polymer ?
#
loop_
_entity_poly.entity_id
_entity_poly.type
_entity_poly.pdbx_seq_one_letter_code
_entity_poly.pdbx_strand_id
1 'polypeptide(L)'
;RHGVEVVAALCALKLAHPQHIHLNRGNHECKNLSRVYGLEKEIKSKYRGPIAKQLFDDMGSLFSAVPWAVVVGGSPGDTVAALVVHGGIPSCMTPLADFAAFDDRAGPLDEVVRPQRPLKQGAKP
;
A
#
# COMPACT_ATOMS: atom_id res chain seq x y z
N ARG A 1 -20.67 8.54 -3.63
CA ARG A 1 -19.27 8.14 -3.35
C ARG A 1 -19.07 8.24 -1.84
N HIS A 2 -18.56 7.17 -1.22
CA HIS A 2 -18.49 7.00 0.24
C HIS A 2 -17.10 6.54 0.70
N GLY A 3 -16.05 6.95 -0.01
CA GLY A 3 -14.69 6.52 0.30
C GLY A 3 -14.26 6.98 1.69
N VAL A 4 -14.67 8.18 2.10
CA VAL A 4 -14.31 8.70 3.43
C VAL A 4 -14.93 7.87 4.55
N GLU A 5 -16.21 7.53 4.43
CA GLU A 5 -16.95 6.75 5.42
C GLU A 5 -16.44 5.31 5.50
N VAL A 6 -16.07 4.71 4.35
CA VAL A 6 -15.48 3.36 4.32
C VAL A 6 -14.15 3.35 5.06
N VAL A 7 -13.25 4.29 4.79
CA VAL A 7 -11.96 4.38 5.49
C VAL A 7 -12.18 4.60 6.99
N ALA A 8 -13.08 5.50 7.37
CA ALA A 8 -13.41 5.74 8.77
C ALA A 8 -13.96 4.49 9.49
N ALA A 9 -14.86 3.75 8.84
CA ALA A 9 -15.41 2.51 9.39
C ALA A 9 -14.34 1.42 9.55
N LEU A 10 -13.45 1.26 8.57
CA LEU A 10 -12.33 0.31 8.64
C LEU A 10 -11.35 0.68 9.76
N CYS A 11 -11.04 1.97 9.93
CA CYS A 11 -10.23 2.44 11.06
C CYS A 11 -10.91 2.15 12.40
N ALA A 12 -12.21 2.41 12.53
CA ALA A 12 -12.95 2.11 13.75
C ALA A 12 -12.92 0.61 14.08
N LEU A 13 -13.13 -0.26 13.09
CA LEU A 13 -13.03 -1.70 13.24
C LEU A 13 -11.62 -2.15 13.62
N LYS A 14 -10.58 -1.56 13.00
CA LYS A 14 -9.18 -1.84 13.36
C LYS A 14 -8.85 -1.43 14.80
N LEU A 15 -9.39 -0.31 15.26
CA LEU A 15 -9.19 0.16 16.64
C LEU A 15 -9.96 -0.70 17.66
N ALA A 16 -11.18 -1.12 17.32
CA ALA A 16 -11.99 -1.98 18.17
C ALA A 16 -11.46 -3.42 18.25
N HIS A 17 -10.89 -3.93 17.15
CA HIS A 17 -10.42 -5.31 17.03
C HIS A 17 -9.01 -5.39 16.42
N PRO A 18 -7.97 -4.88 17.12
CA PRO A 18 -6.63 -4.72 16.56
C PRO A 18 -5.95 -6.02 16.17
N GLN A 19 -6.34 -7.15 16.79
CA GLN A 19 -5.78 -8.49 16.53
C GLN A 19 -6.56 -9.29 15.49
N HIS A 20 -7.72 -8.82 15.04
CA HIS A 20 -8.59 -9.56 14.10
C HIS A 20 -8.73 -8.85 12.76
N ILE A 21 -8.65 -7.52 12.76
CA ILE A 21 -8.76 -6.72 11.55
C ILE A 21 -7.35 -6.35 11.11
N HIS A 22 -6.98 -6.74 9.89
CA HIS A 22 -5.71 -6.39 9.27
C HIS A 22 -6.03 -5.67 7.96
N LEU A 23 -5.40 -4.52 7.76
CA LEU A 23 -5.56 -3.73 6.55
C LEU A 23 -4.26 -3.85 5.76
N ASN A 24 -4.39 -4.12 4.46
CA ASN A 24 -3.27 -4.11 3.54
C ASN A 24 -3.42 -2.94 2.56
N ARG A 25 -2.29 -2.34 2.20
CA ARG A 25 -2.20 -1.30 1.18
C ARG A 25 -2.31 -1.94 -0.20
N GLY A 26 -3.18 -1.40 -1.04
CA GLY A 26 -3.23 -1.68 -2.46
C GLY A 26 -2.41 -0.67 -3.27
N ASN A 27 -2.45 -0.81 -4.59
CA ASN A 27 -1.77 0.13 -5.46
C ASN A 27 -2.42 1.53 -5.44
N HIS A 28 -3.65 1.67 -4.95
CA HIS A 28 -4.46 2.89 -5.01
C HIS A 28 -4.22 3.87 -3.85
N GLU A 29 -3.53 3.46 -2.80
CA GLU A 29 -3.31 4.21 -1.58
C GLU A 29 -2.06 5.13 -1.63
N CYS A 30 -1.44 5.35 -2.79
CA CYS A 30 -0.37 6.33 -2.96
C CYS A 30 -0.92 7.76 -3.16
N LYS A 31 -0.22 8.78 -2.62
CA LYS A 31 -0.63 10.22 -2.68
C LYS A 31 -1.09 10.69 -4.07
N ASN A 32 -0.49 10.16 -5.12
CA ASN A 32 -0.85 10.49 -6.50
C ASN A 32 -2.19 9.87 -6.92
N LEU A 33 -2.57 8.70 -6.40
CA LEU A 33 -3.77 7.96 -6.81
C LEU A 33 -5.02 8.39 -6.04
N SER A 34 -4.91 8.80 -4.77
CA SER A 34 -6.02 9.41 -4.00
C SER A 34 -6.55 10.70 -4.64
N ARG A 35 -5.67 11.44 -5.32
CA ARG A 35 -6.00 12.62 -6.14
C ARG A 35 -6.61 12.24 -7.49
N VAL A 36 -6.07 11.21 -8.15
CA VAL A 36 -6.53 10.72 -9.47
C VAL A 36 -7.91 10.04 -9.40
N TYR A 37 -8.23 9.32 -8.32
CA TYR A 37 -9.50 8.57 -8.22
C TYR A 37 -10.66 9.33 -7.55
N GLY A 38 -10.42 10.56 -7.09
CA GLY A 38 -11.49 11.48 -6.67
C GLY A 38 -11.90 11.40 -5.20
N LEU A 39 -11.05 10.85 -4.32
CA LEU A 39 -11.20 10.97 -2.87
C LEU A 39 -11.03 12.43 -2.43
N GLU A 40 -10.07 13.15 -3.01
CA GLU A 40 -9.88 14.59 -2.74
C GLU A 40 -11.15 15.40 -3.11
N LYS A 41 -11.76 15.08 -4.25
CA LYS A 41 -13.02 15.72 -4.68
C LYS A 41 -14.17 15.38 -3.74
N GLU A 42 -14.25 14.15 -3.27
CA GLU A 42 -15.23 13.72 -2.28
C GLU A 42 -15.06 14.50 -0.96
N ILE A 43 -13.84 14.57 -0.42
CA ILE A 43 -13.53 15.30 0.81
C ILE A 43 -13.89 16.78 0.65
N LYS A 44 -13.48 17.43 -0.44
CA LYS A 44 -13.81 18.85 -0.71
C LYS A 44 -15.31 19.09 -0.91
N SER A 45 -16.08 18.08 -1.29
CA SER A 45 -17.53 18.19 -1.43
C SER A 45 -18.27 18.03 -0.10
N LYS A 46 -17.74 17.23 0.83
CA LYS A 46 -18.36 16.91 2.12
C LYS A 46 -17.88 17.82 3.27
N TYR A 47 -16.62 18.24 3.22
CA TYR A 47 -15.96 19.04 4.25
C TYR A 47 -15.49 20.37 3.64
N ARG A 48 -15.48 21.43 4.44
CA ARG A 48 -15.15 22.79 3.95
C ARG A 48 -13.92 23.36 4.66
N GLY A 49 -13.21 24.22 3.93
CA GLY A 49 -12.12 25.02 4.48
C GLY A 49 -10.91 24.19 4.93
N PRO A 50 -10.20 24.63 5.99
CA PRO A 50 -8.97 23.99 6.46
C PRO A 50 -9.13 22.50 6.82
N ILE A 51 -10.30 22.10 7.31
CA ILE A 51 -10.60 20.73 7.72
C ILE A 51 -10.51 19.75 6.53
N ALA A 52 -11.00 20.15 5.36
CA ALA A 52 -10.94 19.29 4.16
C ALA A 52 -9.50 19.00 3.73
N LYS A 53 -8.62 19.99 3.86
CA LYS A 53 -7.19 19.81 3.55
C LYS A 53 -6.53 18.89 4.59
N GLN A 54 -6.77 19.15 5.87
CA GLN A 54 -6.22 18.34 6.95
C GLN A 54 -6.64 16.86 6.81
N LEU A 55 -7.93 16.61 6.55
CA LEU A 55 -8.44 15.24 6.38
C LEU A 55 -7.76 14.52 5.21
N PHE A 56 -7.51 15.22 4.10
CA PHE A 56 -6.80 14.63 2.97
C PHE A 56 -5.34 14.31 3.30
N ASP A 57 -4.65 15.20 4.02
CA ASP A 57 -3.26 15.01 4.46
C ASP A 57 -3.15 13.85 5.48
N ASP A 58 -4.12 13.74 6.39
CA ASP A 58 -4.20 12.66 7.38
C ASP A 58 -4.48 11.31 6.73
N MET A 59 -5.40 11.25 5.76
CA MET A 59 -5.66 10.04 4.98
C MET A 59 -4.43 9.60 4.18
N GLY A 60 -3.67 10.55 3.62
CA GLY A 60 -2.41 10.24 2.97
C GLY A 60 -1.40 9.61 3.94
N SER A 61 -1.31 10.12 5.16
CA SER A 61 -0.43 9.58 6.21
C SER A 61 -0.88 8.19 6.67
N LEU A 62 -2.19 7.99 6.87
CA LEU A 62 -2.77 6.70 7.18
C LEU A 62 -2.42 5.66 6.12
N PHE A 63 -2.66 5.97 4.85
CA PHE A 63 -2.37 5.08 3.74
C PHE A 63 -0.90 4.70 3.61
N SER A 64 0.01 5.61 3.94
CA SER A 64 1.45 5.32 4.03
C SER A 64 1.85 4.48 5.25
N ALA A 65 1.00 4.39 6.27
CA ALA A 65 1.28 3.61 7.48
C ALA A 65 0.74 2.16 7.41
N VAL A 66 -0.17 1.87 6.47
CA VAL A 66 -0.74 0.53 6.29
C VAL A 66 0.29 -0.38 5.58
N PRO A 67 0.53 -1.62 6.06
CA PRO A 67 1.47 -2.55 5.42
C PRO A 67 0.94 -3.05 4.07
N TRP A 68 1.78 -3.42 3.12
CA TRP A 68 1.29 -3.82 1.78
C TRP A 68 1.28 -5.33 1.58
N ALA A 69 1.89 -6.05 2.51
CA ALA A 69 1.85 -7.49 2.59
C ALA A 69 1.61 -7.90 4.03
N VAL A 70 0.84 -8.98 4.22
CA VAL A 70 0.67 -9.66 5.50
C VAL A 70 0.93 -11.14 5.28
N VAL A 71 1.71 -11.74 6.18
CA VAL A 71 1.88 -13.19 6.22
C VAL A 71 0.90 -13.75 7.24
N VAL A 72 0.12 -14.75 6.83
CA VAL A 72 -0.82 -15.47 7.69
C VAL A 72 -0.29 -16.88 7.92
N GLY A 73 -0.17 -17.28 9.19
CA GLY A 73 0.51 -18.51 9.60
C GLY A 73 2.03 -18.37 9.60
N GLY A 74 2.74 -19.50 9.58
CA GLY A 74 4.21 -19.54 9.61
C GLY A 74 4.82 -19.45 11.00
N SER A 75 4.01 -19.69 12.05
CA SER A 75 4.52 -19.86 13.41
C SER A 75 5.31 -21.17 13.53
N PRO A 76 6.21 -21.31 14.51
CA PRO A 76 6.91 -22.56 14.76
C PRO A 76 5.91 -23.71 14.99
N GLY A 77 5.83 -24.64 14.03
CA GLY A 77 4.86 -25.74 14.01
C GLY A 77 3.87 -25.70 12.84
N ASP A 78 3.73 -24.56 12.15
CA ASP A 78 2.95 -24.44 10.93
C ASP A 78 3.72 -25.02 9.74
N THR A 79 3.09 -25.94 8.99
CA THR A 79 3.68 -26.49 7.76
C THR A 79 3.45 -25.62 6.53
N VAL A 80 2.56 -24.63 6.63
CA VAL A 80 2.17 -23.75 5.53
C VAL A 80 1.99 -22.32 6.04
N ALA A 81 2.47 -21.34 5.27
CA ALA A 81 2.22 -19.93 5.47
C ALA A 81 1.68 -19.32 4.16
N ALA A 82 0.81 -18.32 4.28
CA ALA A 82 0.23 -17.60 3.14
C ALA A 82 0.67 -16.14 3.14
N LEU A 83 1.26 -15.68 2.03
CA LEU A 83 1.54 -14.28 1.78
C LEU A 83 0.32 -13.62 1.12
N VAL A 84 -0.25 -12.61 1.79
CA VAL A 84 -1.41 -11.86 1.31
C VAL A 84 -0.95 -10.50 0.82
N VAL A 85 -1.09 -10.24 -0.48
CA VAL A 85 -0.76 -8.97 -1.16
C VAL A 85 -1.91 -8.56 -2.07
N HIS A 86 -1.99 -7.28 -2.42
CA HIS A 86 -3.08 -6.77 -3.27
C HIS A 86 -2.96 -7.20 -4.75
N GLY A 87 -1.78 -7.04 -5.35
CA GLY A 87 -1.56 -7.31 -6.79
C GLY A 87 -0.95 -8.68 -7.09
N GLY A 88 0.14 -9.03 -6.39
CA GLY A 88 0.89 -10.26 -6.62
C GLY A 88 2.38 -10.09 -6.31
N ILE A 89 3.15 -11.16 -6.51
CA ILE A 89 4.61 -11.15 -6.31
C ILE A 89 5.26 -10.54 -7.56
N PRO A 90 6.07 -9.47 -7.43
CA PRO A 90 6.85 -8.95 -8.55
C PRO A 90 7.80 -10.03 -9.06
N SER A 91 7.91 -10.19 -10.38
CA SER A 91 8.81 -11.18 -11.00
C SER A 91 10.30 -10.95 -10.69
N CYS A 92 10.65 -9.79 -10.14
CA CYS A 92 11.99 -9.40 -9.70
C CYS A 92 12.30 -9.67 -8.22
N MET A 93 11.35 -10.21 -7.44
CA MET A 93 11.44 -10.32 -5.99
C MET A 93 11.12 -11.77 -5.59
N THR A 94 12.09 -12.51 -5.05
CA THR A 94 11.97 -13.98 -4.91
C THR A 94 12.17 -14.51 -3.48
N PRO A 95 12.99 -13.93 -2.60
CA PRO A 95 12.96 -14.23 -1.17
C PRO A 95 11.92 -13.40 -0.40
N LEU A 96 11.24 -14.02 0.58
CA LEU A 96 10.37 -13.33 1.55
C LEU A 96 11.12 -12.25 2.35
N ALA A 97 12.43 -12.41 2.52
CA ALA A 97 13.31 -11.41 3.17
C ALA A 97 13.31 -10.07 2.43
N ASP A 98 13.15 -10.08 1.11
CA ASP A 98 13.10 -8.86 0.31
C ASP A 98 11.83 -8.06 0.64
N PHE A 99 10.71 -8.72 0.98
CA PHE A 99 9.46 -8.04 1.36
C PHE A 99 9.58 -7.33 2.70
N ALA A 100 10.29 -7.93 3.65
CA ALA A 100 10.51 -7.32 4.97
C ALA A 100 11.47 -6.12 4.91
N ALA A 101 12.39 -6.11 3.94
CA ALA A 101 13.40 -5.07 3.77
C ALA A 101 12.95 -3.91 2.86
N PHE A 102 11.83 -4.06 2.14
CA PHE A 102 11.42 -3.09 1.14
C PHE A 102 10.59 -1.94 1.76
N ASP A 103 11.08 -0.71 1.58
CA ASP A 103 10.49 0.54 2.11
C ASP A 103 9.95 1.41 0.97
N ASP A 104 8.62 1.48 0.78
CA ASP A 104 7.97 2.27 -0.28
C ASP A 104 7.89 3.75 0.04
N ARG A 105 8.34 4.18 1.24
CA ARG A 105 8.49 5.61 1.52
C ARG A 105 9.52 6.24 0.57
N ALA A 106 10.34 5.40 -0.09
CA ALA A 106 11.24 5.77 -1.17
C ALA A 106 10.58 5.94 -2.56
N GLY A 107 9.32 5.52 -2.76
CA GLY A 107 8.58 5.63 -4.03
C GLY A 107 7.90 4.33 -4.46
N PRO A 108 7.04 4.37 -5.52
CA PRO A 108 6.40 3.17 -6.07
C PRO A 108 7.43 2.14 -6.56
N LEU A 109 7.12 0.85 -6.41
CA LEU A 109 7.96 -0.28 -6.85
C LEU A 109 8.47 -0.15 -8.30
N ASP A 110 7.64 0.42 -9.18
CA ASP A 110 7.98 0.66 -10.60
C ASP A 110 9.13 1.66 -10.82
N GLU A 111 9.39 2.53 -9.84
CA GLU A 111 10.49 3.50 -9.85
C GLU A 111 11.74 2.96 -9.14
N VAL A 112 11.56 2.16 -8.08
CA VAL A 112 12.66 1.60 -7.28
C VAL A 112 13.28 0.36 -7.93
N VAL A 113 12.50 -0.42 -8.68
CA VAL A 113 12.93 -1.67 -9.33
C VAL A 113 13.01 -1.52 -10.84
N ARG A 114 13.73 -0.50 -11.33
CA ARG A 114 14.40 -0.66 -12.63
C ARG A 114 15.71 -1.39 -12.34
N PRO A 115 15.84 -2.70 -12.63
CA PRO A 115 17.18 -3.24 -12.81
C PRO A 115 17.85 -2.37 -13.85
N GLN A 116 19.03 -1.83 -13.54
CA GLN A 116 19.93 -1.36 -14.59
C GLN A 116 20.14 -2.57 -15.48
N ARG A 117 19.39 -2.62 -16.59
CA ARG A 117 19.57 -3.64 -17.62
C ARG A 117 21.05 -3.55 -17.94
N PRO A 118 21.86 -4.61 -17.75
CA PRO A 118 23.23 -4.57 -18.21
C PRO A 118 23.15 -4.19 -19.69
N LEU A 119 23.78 -3.07 -20.06
CA LEU A 119 23.97 -2.73 -21.46
C LEU A 119 24.52 -4.00 -22.10
N LYS A 120 23.76 -4.63 -23.01
CA LYS A 120 24.28 -5.73 -23.82
C LYS A 120 25.44 -5.13 -24.60
N GLN A 121 26.66 -5.33 -24.11
CA GLN A 121 27.86 -5.06 -24.88
C GLN A 121 27.84 -6.03 -26.05
N GLY A 122 27.78 -5.47 -27.25
CA GLY A 122 28.31 -6.03 -28.48
C GLY A 122 27.81 -7.42 -28.89
N ALA A 123 26.77 -7.45 -29.72
CA ALA A 123 26.71 -8.41 -30.80
C ALA A 123 26.05 -7.70 -32.00
N LYS A 124 26.88 -7.11 -32.87
CA LYS A 124 26.48 -6.87 -34.26
C LYS A 124 26.86 -8.12 -35.07
N PRO A 125 26.05 -8.48 -36.08
CA PRO A 125 26.30 -9.62 -36.95
C PRO A 125 27.60 -9.46 -37.75
#